data_AF-A0A6B3E9R5-F1
#
_entry.id   AF-A0A6B3E9R5-F1
#
_cell.length_a   1.000
_cell.length_b   1.000
_cell.length_c   1.000
_cell.angle_alpha   90.00
_cell.angle_beta   90.00
_cell.angle_gamma   90.00
#
_symmetry.space_group_name_H-M   'P 1'
#
loop_
_entity.id
_entity.type
_entity.pdbx_description
1 polymer ?
#
loop_
_entity_poly.entity_id
_entity_poly.type
_entity_poly.pdbx_seq_one_letter_code
_entity_poly.pdbx_strand_id
1 'polypeptide(L)'
;ELARLMTWQRMERGDDAPSEPGIADMRRRSAAIAAAQAEGVVSTRFEARVLLALLIHIAMLWEAANPEVLALVDVDDAHERREIVRRVAAALVS
;
A
#
# COMPACT_ATOMS: atom_id res chain seq x y z
N GLU A 1 -6.79 3.26 7.86
CA GLU A 1 -6.18 4.41 8.57
C GLU A 1 -5.05 5.05 7.76
N LEU A 2 -4.03 4.30 7.31
CA LEU A 2 -2.96 4.83 6.45
C LEU A 2 -3.45 5.42 5.12
N ALA A 3 -4.40 4.78 4.43
CA ALA A 3 -4.94 5.28 3.16
C ALA A 3 -5.64 6.64 3.31
N ARG A 4 -6.57 6.75 4.27
CA ARG A 4 -7.19 8.01 4.67
C ARG A 4 -6.17 9.10 5.03
N LEU A 5 -5.10 8.78 5.77
CA LEU A 5 -4.04 9.74 6.09
C LEU A 5 -3.27 10.20 4.84
N MET A 6 -2.98 9.30 3.90
CA MET A 6 -2.33 9.64 2.62
C MET A 6 -3.24 10.47 1.72
N THR A 7 -4.54 10.17 1.67
CA THR A 7 -5.55 10.92 0.92
C THR A 7 -5.73 12.32 1.51
N TRP A 8 -5.83 12.45 2.85
CA TRP A 8 -5.93 13.75 3.52
C TRP A 8 -4.65 14.59 3.35
N GLN A 9 -3.47 13.95 3.44
CA GLN A 9 -2.20 14.62 3.17
C GLN A 9 -2.02 15.08 1.72
N ARG A 10 -2.69 14.43 0.76
CA ARG A 10 -2.73 14.86 -0.64
C ARG A 10 -3.69 16.03 -0.83
N MET A 11 -4.84 16.00 -0.17
CA MET A 11 -5.83 17.08 -0.22
C MET A 11 -5.33 18.38 0.45
N GLU A 12 -4.59 18.28 1.55
CA GLU A 12 -4.08 19.44 2.30
C GLU A 12 -2.93 20.17 1.59
N ARG A 13 -2.12 19.47 0.78
CA ARG A 13 -0.88 20.03 0.22
C ARG A 13 -0.97 20.48 -1.24
N GLY A 14 -2.02 20.12 -1.97
CA GLY A 14 -1.97 20.17 -3.43
C GLY A 14 -0.89 19.22 -3.97
N ASP A 15 -0.89 18.96 -5.27
CA ASP A 15 -0.05 17.91 -5.88
C ASP A 15 1.47 18.19 -5.89
N ASP A 16 1.95 19.29 -5.31
CA ASP A 16 3.29 19.77 -5.64
C ASP A 16 4.30 19.66 -4.49
N ALA A 17 5.15 18.64 -4.66
CA ALA A 17 6.44 18.37 -4.03
C ALA A 17 6.46 17.38 -2.84
N PRO A 18 7.31 16.34 -2.91
CA PRO A 18 7.50 15.42 -1.80
C PRO A 18 8.14 16.16 -0.60
N SER A 19 7.53 16.01 0.57
CA SER A 19 8.09 16.55 1.81
C SER A 19 9.25 15.69 2.33
N GLU A 20 10.30 16.32 2.87
CA GLU A 20 11.42 15.59 3.48
C GLU A 20 10.97 14.61 4.58
N PRO A 21 10.03 14.94 5.48
CA PRO A 21 9.52 13.99 6.47
C PRO A 21 8.80 12.80 5.83
N GLY A 22 8.04 13.03 4.74
CA GLY A 22 7.36 11.97 4.00
C GLY A 22 8.35 11.02 3.33
N ILE A 23 9.39 11.56 2.69
CA ILE A 23 10.48 10.75 2.10
C ILE A 23 11.19 9.94 3.19
N ALA A 24 11.47 10.57 4.35
CA ALA A 24 12.12 9.88 5.47
C ALA A 24 11.27 8.73 6.01
N ASP A 25 9.95 8.90 6.13
CA ASP A 25 9.04 7.83 6.54
C ASP A 25 9.02 6.67 5.53
N MET A 26 8.91 6.97 4.23
CA MET A 26 8.95 5.96 3.17
C MET A 26 10.27 5.20 3.17
N ARG A 27 11.40 5.89 3.35
CA ARG A 27 12.72 5.25 3.50
C ARG A 27 12.74 4.30 4.68
N ARG A 28 12.25 4.73 5.84
CA ARG A 28 12.21 3.92 7.07
C ARG A 28 11.38 2.65 6.89
N ARG A 29 10.19 2.76 6.27
CA ARG A 29 9.32 1.61 5.96
C ARG A 29 9.97 0.64 4.98
N SER A 30 10.60 1.16 3.91
CA SER A 30 11.30 0.31 2.94
C SER A 30 12.51 -0.39 3.55
N ALA A 31 13.19 0.23 4.52
CA ALA A 31 14.30 -0.40 5.23
C ALA A 31 13.83 -1.56 6.12
N ALA A 32 12.64 -1.46 6.74
CA ALA A 32 12.06 -2.56 7.49
C ALA A 32 11.73 -3.76 6.60
N ILE A 33 11.20 -3.52 5.39
CA ILE A 33 10.99 -4.58 4.40
C ILE A 33 12.33 -5.20 3.97
N ALA A 34 13.36 -4.38 3.73
CA ALA A 34 14.69 -4.88 3.36
C ALA A 34 15.31 -5.75 4.46
N ALA A 35 15.11 -5.41 5.75
CA ALA A 35 15.54 -6.24 6.86
C ALA A 35 14.80 -7.59 6.88
N ALA A 36 13.49 -7.58 6.71
CA ALA A 36 12.68 -8.79 6.61
C ALA A 36 13.06 -9.67 5.39
N GLN A 37 13.45 -9.05 4.28
CA GLN A 37 13.99 -9.75 3.11
C GLN A 37 15.36 -10.40 3.42
N ALA A 38 16.25 -9.71 4.14
CA ALA A 38 17.53 -10.25 4.56
C ALA A 38 17.40 -11.43 5.53
N GLU A 39 16.35 -11.41 6.36
CA GLU A 39 15.98 -12.52 7.25
C GLU A 39 15.29 -13.69 6.52
N GLY A 40 14.97 -13.54 5.22
CA GLY A 40 14.32 -14.57 4.41
C GLY A 40 12.82 -14.78 4.72
N VAL A 41 12.21 -13.88 5.49
CA VAL A 41 10.77 -13.94 5.83
C VAL A 41 9.88 -13.22 4.81
N VAL A 42 10.47 -12.37 3.96
CA VAL A 42 9.81 -11.70 2.84
C VAL A 42 10.56 -12.00 1.55
N SER A 43 9.82 -12.31 0.49
CA SER A 43 10.32 -12.55 -0.87
C SER A 43 11.18 -11.41 -1.38
N THR A 44 12.25 -11.76 -2.10
CA THR A 44 13.15 -10.82 -2.78
C THR A 44 12.81 -10.62 -4.26
N ARG A 45 11.65 -11.12 -4.72
CA ARG A 45 11.17 -10.96 -6.10
C ARG A 45 11.08 -9.50 -6.55
N PHE A 46 10.83 -8.60 -5.62
CA PHE A 46 10.85 -7.16 -5.83
C PHE A 46 11.80 -6.49 -4.84
N GLU A 47 12.47 -5.41 -5.27
CA GLU A 47 13.22 -4.56 -4.35
C GLU A 47 12.29 -4.01 -3.25
N ALA A 48 12.78 -3.91 -2.01
CA ALA A 48 11.99 -3.47 -0.86
C ALA A 48 11.21 -2.16 -1.09
N ARG A 49 11.82 -1.20 -1.81
CA ARG A 49 11.19 0.09 -2.14
C ARG A 49 10.04 -0.06 -3.13
N VAL A 50 10.23 -0.92 -4.14
CA VAL A 50 9.21 -1.25 -5.14
C VAL A 50 8.07 -2.02 -4.50
N LEU A 51 8.38 -3.00 -3.64
CA LEU A 51 7.37 -3.76 -2.89
C LEU A 51 6.53 -2.84 -2.01
N LEU A 52 7.14 -1.91 -1.28
CA LEU A 52 6.41 -0.91 -0.48
C LEU A 52 5.47 -0.07 -1.36
N ALA A 53 5.97 0.42 -2.50
CA ALA A 53 5.17 1.22 -3.42
C ALA A 53 3.97 0.43 -3.93
N LEU A 54 4.15 -0.83 -4.34
CA LEU A 54 3.06 -1.70 -4.81
C LEU A 54 2.00 -1.91 -3.72
N LEU A 55 2.41 -2.22 -2.48
CA LEU A 55 1.49 -2.42 -1.36
C LEU A 55 0.65 -1.16 -1.08
N ILE A 56 1.27 0.03 -1.11
CA ILE A 56 0.57 1.30 -0.94
C ILE A 56 -0.46 1.52 -2.06
N HIS A 57 -0.07 1.31 -3.32
CA HIS A 57 -0.94 1.55 -4.46
C HIS A 57 -2.11 0.57 -4.51
N ILE A 58 -1.89 -0.70 -4.16
CA ILE A 58 -2.97 -1.70 -4.07
C ILE A 58 -3.95 -1.31 -2.97
N ALA A 59 -3.46 -0.93 -1.78
CA ALA A 59 -4.33 -0.50 -0.68
C ALA A 59 -5.16 0.74 -1.06
N MET A 60 -4.54 1.72 -1.74
CA MET A 60 -5.24 2.91 -2.23
C MET A 60 -6.27 2.58 -3.32
N LEU A 61 -5.94 1.67 -4.25
CA LEU A 61 -6.84 1.26 -5.32
C LEU A 61 -8.15 0.68 -4.73
N TRP A 62 -8.05 -0.15 -3.70
CA TRP A 62 -9.23 -0.74 -3.04
C TRP A 62 -10.00 0.24 -2.15
N GLU A 63 -9.32 1.26 -1.58
CA GLU A 63 -10.00 2.35 -0.86
C GLU A 63 -10.84 3.20 -1.83
N ALA A 64 -10.27 3.54 -2.99
CA ALA A 64 -10.87 4.42 -3.99
C ALA A 64 -11.61 3.68 -5.11
N ALA A 65 -11.88 2.38 -4.95
CA ALA A 65 -12.53 1.56 -5.96
C ALA A 65 -13.91 2.14 -6.33
N ASN A 66 -14.17 2.29 -7.63
CA ASN A 66 -15.46 2.75 -8.12
C ASN A 66 -16.53 1.65 -8.01
N PRO A 67 -17.83 2.01 -8.05
CA PRO A 67 -18.91 1.04 -7.93
C PRO A 67 -18.88 -0.07 -9.00
N GLU A 68 -18.42 0.22 -10.21
CA GLU A 68 -18.35 -0.77 -11.30
C GLU A 68 -17.34 -1.88 -10.99
N VAL A 69 -16.18 -1.54 -10.43
CA VAL A 69 -15.18 -2.52 -9.99
C VAL A 69 -15.72 -3.34 -8.83
N LEU A 70 -16.37 -2.70 -7.85
CA LEU A 70 -16.95 -3.39 -6.69
C LEU A 70 -18.06 -4.36 -7.11
N ALA A 71 -18.92 -3.95 -8.04
CA ALA A 71 -19.96 -4.81 -8.62
C ALA A 71 -19.37 -5.97 -9.42
N LEU A 72 -18.27 -5.77 -10.16
CA LEU A 72 -17.60 -6.83 -10.91
C LEU A 72 -17.03 -7.92 -9.99
N VAL A 73 -16.47 -7.54 -8.84
CA VAL A 73 -15.88 -8.49 -7.89
C VAL A 73 -16.86 -9.01 -6.85
N ASP A 74 -18.11 -8.52 -6.86
CA ASP A 74 -19.17 -8.86 -5.89
C ASP A 74 -18.76 -8.57 -4.44
N VAL A 75 -18.20 -7.38 -4.20
CA VAL A 75 -17.69 -6.97 -2.88
C VAL A 75 -18.34 -5.67 -2.41
N ASP A 76 -19.23 -5.81 -1.43
CA ASP A 76 -20.02 -4.69 -0.91
C ASP A 76 -19.54 -4.22 0.48
N ASP A 77 -18.75 -5.05 1.16
CA ASP A 77 -18.33 -4.85 2.54
C ASP A 77 -16.87 -4.36 2.68
N ALA A 78 -16.64 -3.52 3.68
CA ALA A 78 -15.31 -2.98 3.96
C ALA A 78 -14.36 -4.02 4.59
N HIS A 79 -14.86 -5.02 5.31
CA HIS A 79 -14.04 -6.10 5.84
C HIS A 79 -13.56 -7.04 4.72
N GLU A 80 -14.43 -7.39 3.78
CA GLU A 80 -14.07 -8.20 2.62
C GLU A 80 -13.01 -7.51 1.72
N ARG A 81 -13.13 -6.21 1.47
CA ARG A 81 -12.07 -5.44 0.78
C ARG A 81 -10.73 -5.50 1.48
N ARG A 82 -10.72 -5.40 2.83
CA ARG A 82 -9.48 -5.53 3.62
C ARG A 82 -8.87 -6.92 3.49
N GLU A 83 -9.70 -7.95 3.46
CA GLU A 83 -9.24 -9.33 3.31
C GLU A 83 -8.64 -9.57 1.92
N ILE A 84 -9.22 -8.98 0.86
CA ILE A 84 -8.63 -9.03 -0.49
C ILE A 84 -7.26 -8.37 -0.52
N VAL A 85 -7.13 -7.15 0.03
CA VAL A 85 -5.83 -6.46 0.13
C VAL A 85 -4.83 -7.31 0.90
N ARG A 86 -5.24 -7.91 2.02
CA ARG A 86 -4.38 -8.79 2.83
C ARG A 86 -3.89 -10.01 2.03
N ARG A 87 -4.78 -10.66 1.28
CA ARG A 87 -4.45 -11.82 0.44
C ARG A 87 -3.47 -11.45 -0.68
N VAL A 88 -3.70 -10.33 -1.36
CA VAL A 88 -2.79 -9.83 -2.40
C VAL A 88 -1.44 -9.46 -1.80
N ALA A 89 -1.42 -8.76 -0.66
CA ALA A 89 -0.19 -8.44 0.04
C ALA A 89 0.58 -9.71 0.45
N ALA A 90 -0.10 -10.72 0.97
CA ALA A 90 0.49 -12.01 1.33
C ALA A 90 1.16 -12.69 0.12
N ALA A 91 0.48 -12.69 -1.03
CA ALA A 91 1.02 -13.27 -2.27
C ALA A 91 2.23 -12.50 -2.84
N LEU A 92 2.35 -11.20 -2.55
CA LEU A 92 3.48 -10.37 -2.99
C LEU A 92 4.70 -10.51 -2.08
N VAL A 93 4.49 -10.88 -0.81
CA VAL A 93 5.57 -11.04 0.17
C VAL A 93 6.03 -12.49 0.33
N SER A 94 5.26 -13.47 -0.16
CA SER A 94 5.64 -14.88 -0.26
C SER A 94 6.50 -15.16 -1.49
#